data_AF-A0A1F6PVS2-F1
#
_entry.id   AF-A0A1F6PVS2-F1
#
_cell.length_a   1.000
_cell.length_b   1.000
_cell.length_c   1.000
_cell.angle_alpha   90.00
_cell.angle_beta   90.00
_cell.angle_gamma   90.00
#
_symmetry.space_group_name_H-M   'P 1'
#
loop_
_entity.id
_entity.type
_entity.pdbx_description
1 polymer ?
#
loop_
_entity_poly.entity_id
_entity_poly.type
_entity_poly.pdbx_seq_one_letter_code
_entity_poly.pdbx_strand_id
1 'polypeptide(L)'
;MGLAASQARFLSLTARKSDLEFNAQQVNQDRMRLARETETLFEEYLKLKVPSPYPIDATHPDANGNGLADLYESDQMAYEAEVSRINALTEGYHSQDRVLEINLKNLETQQKEVQTEIDSVKKVIDKNIEMTFKTFA
;
A
#
# COMPACT_ATOMS: atom_id res chain seq x y z
N MET A 1 18.48 28.20 28.56
CA MET A 1 19.12 27.20 27.67
C MET A 1 19.88 27.94 26.60
N GLY A 2 21.15 27.63 26.33
CA GLY A 2 21.97 28.37 25.37
C GLY A 2 21.42 28.26 23.93
N LEU A 3 21.51 29.33 23.15
CA LEU A 3 21.01 29.42 21.76
C LEU A 3 21.48 28.26 20.88
N ALA A 4 22.73 27.81 21.04
CA ALA A 4 23.29 26.69 20.30
C ALA A 4 22.58 25.36 20.59
N ALA A 5 22.21 25.09 21.84
CA ALA A 5 21.51 23.86 22.22
C ALA A 5 20.08 23.83 21.65
N SER A 6 19.37 24.96 21.65
CA SER A 6 18.03 25.04 21.05
C SER A 6 18.07 24.91 19.51
N GLN A 7 19.09 25.46 18.85
CA GLN A 7 19.29 25.31 17.41
C GLN A 7 19.64 23.86 17.03
N ALA A 8 20.50 23.19 17.82
CA ALA A 8 20.82 21.78 17.62
C ALA A 8 19.58 20.89 17.74
N ARG A 9 18.73 21.13 18.75
CA ARG A 9 17.46 20.41 18.90
C ARG A 9 16.49 20.67 17.73
N PHE A 10 16.39 21.91 17.27
CA PHE A 10 15.57 22.26 16.11
C PHE A 10 16.03 21.49 14.85
N LEU A 11 17.33 21.43 14.61
CA LEU A 11 17.90 20.69 13.48
C LEU A 11 17.63 19.18 13.61
N SER A 12 17.81 18.59 14.79
CA SER A 12 17.54 17.16 15.00
C SER A 12 16.06 16.81 14.78
N LEU A 13 15.13 17.66 15.24
CA LEU A 13 13.70 17.43 15.03
C LEU A 13 13.31 17.60 13.57
N THR A 14 13.93 18.55 12.87
CA THR A 14 13.71 18.76 11.43
C THR A 14 14.21 17.57 10.62
N ALA A 15 15.38 17.02 10.95
CA ALA A 15 15.89 15.80 10.34
C ALA A 15 14.92 14.63 10.56
N ARG A 16 14.47 14.41 11.80
CA ARG A 16 13.50 13.36 12.13
C ARG A 16 12.18 13.52 11.37
N LYS A 17 11.67 14.75 11.21
CA LYS A 17 10.46 15.02 10.41
C LYS A 17 10.67 14.64 8.94
N SER A 18 11.82 14.98 8.37
CA SER A 18 12.18 14.62 7.00
C SER A 18 12.25 13.10 6.81
N ASP A 19 12.80 12.37 7.79
CA ASP A 19 12.87 10.90 7.75
C ASP A 19 11.46 10.27 7.79
N LEU A 20 10.58 10.78 8.65
CA LEU A 20 9.20 10.33 8.73
C LEU A 20 8.43 10.58 7.42
N GLU A 21 8.65 11.73 6.79
CA GLU A 21 8.08 12.07 5.47
C GLU A 21 8.57 11.13 4.38
N PHE A 22 9.87 10.86 4.35
CA PHE A 22 10.45 9.91 3.40
C PHE A 22 9.84 8.51 3.56
N ASN A 23 9.74 8.03 4.80
CA ASN A 23 9.13 6.73 5.09
C ASN A 23 7.64 6.69 4.68
N ALA A 24 6.89 7.78 4.93
CA ALA A 24 5.49 7.88 4.50
C ALA A 24 5.36 7.86 2.97
N GLN A 25 6.28 8.50 2.25
CA GLN A 25 6.33 8.44 0.79
C GLN A 25 6.64 7.02 0.30
N GLN A 26 7.56 6.32 0.94
CA GLN A 26 7.88 4.93 0.58
C GLN A 26 6.66 4.01 0.75
N VAL A 27 5.95 4.11 1.87
CA VAL A 27 4.72 3.34 2.11
C VAL A 27 3.65 3.65 1.05
N ASN A 28 3.49 4.91 0.66
CA ASN A 28 2.58 5.27 -0.43
C ASN A 28 2.98 4.66 -1.78
N GLN A 29 4.28 4.57 -2.07
CA GLN A 29 4.77 3.89 -3.27
C GLN A 29 4.47 2.39 -3.24
N ASP A 30 4.63 1.74 -2.09
CA ASP A 30 4.29 0.32 -1.92
C ASP A 30 2.79 0.07 -2.13
N ARG A 31 1.92 0.96 -1.62
CA ARG A 31 0.47 0.90 -1.89
C ARG A 31 0.14 1.04 -3.37
N MET A 32 0.78 1.99 -4.07
CA MET A 32 0.59 2.14 -5.52
C MET A 32 1.06 0.90 -6.29
N ARG A 33 2.16 0.26 -5.86
CA ARG A 33 2.61 -1.00 -6.47
C ARG A 33 1.56 -2.09 -6.29
N LEU A 34 1.07 -2.27 -5.06
CA LEU A 34 0.05 -3.27 -4.73
C LEU A 34 -1.27 -3.04 -5.47
N ALA A 35 -1.66 -1.78 -5.66
CA ALA A 35 -2.83 -1.42 -6.47
C ALA A 35 -2.66 -1.86 -7.94
N ARG A 36 -1.47 -1.65 -8.53
CA ARG A 36 -1.16 -2.15 -9.89
C ARG A 36 -1.19 -3.68 -9.96
N GLU A 37 -0.65 -4.37 -8.96
CA GLU A 37 -0.71 -5.84 -8.89
C GLU A 37 -2.16 -6.33 -8.80
N THR A 38 -3.01 -5.66 -8.03
CA THR A 38 -4.45 -5.96 -7.95
C THR A 38 -5.15 -5.73 -9.29
N GLU A 39 -4.79 -4.67 -10.01
CA GLU A 39 -5.29 -4.40 -11.37
C GLU A 39 -4.90 -5.51 -12.34
N THR A 40 -3.65 -5.99 -12.30
CA THR A 40 -3.20 -7.10 -13.16
C THR A 40 -3.94 -8.41 -12.87
N LEU A 41 -4.25 -8.70 -11.60
CA LEU A 41 -5.06 -9.86 -11.23
C LEU A 41 -6.50 -9.73 -11.75
N PHE A 42 -7.05 -8.53 -11.70
CA PHE A 42 -8.38 -8.27 -12.27
C PHE A 42 -8.39 -8.46 -13.79
N GLU A 43 -7.35 -8.03 -14.50
CA GLU A 43 -7.21 -8.32 -15.93
C GLU A 43 -7.06 -9.81 -16.23
N GLU A 44 -6.36 -10.56 -15.38
CA GLU A 44 -6.24 -12.02 -15.47
C GLU A 44 -7.61 -12.69 -15.32
N TYR A 45 -8.40 -12.26 -14.33
CA TYR A 45 -9.78 -12.72 -14.13
C TYR A 45 -10.67 -12.45 -15.35
N LEU A 46 -10.53 -11.28 -16.00
CA LEU A 46 -11.30 -10.95 -17.20
C LEU A 46 -10.91 -11.80 -18.43
N LYS A 47 -9.68 -12.32 -18.48
CA LYS A 47 -9.21 -13.20 -19.55
C LYS A 47 -9.68 -14.64 -19.37
N LEU A 48 -10.15 -15.01 -18.16
CA LEU A 48 -10.65 -16.34 -17.88
C LEU A 48 -11.93 -16.62 -18.69
N LYS A 49 -11.89 -17.61 -19.57
CA LYS A 49 -13.04 -18.04 -20.36
C LYS A 49 -13.86 -19.02 -19.55
N VAL A 50 -15.15 -18.73 -19.35
CA VAL A 50 -16.11 -19.68 -18.77
C VAL A 50 -16.23 -20.89 -19.72
N PRO A 51 -15.96 -22.12 -19.24
CA PRO A 51 -16.16 -23.32 -20.05
C PRO A 51 -17.62 -23.45 -20.47
N SER A 52 -17.86 -23.69 -21.77
CA SER A 52 -19.18 -23.98 -22.30
C SER A 52 -19.30 -25.47 -22.58
N PRO A 53 -20.47 -26.10 -22.38
CA PRO A 53 -20.67 -27.49 -22.80
C PRO A 53 -20.31 -27.68 -24.27
N TYR A 54 -19.50 -28.70 -24.57
CA TYR A 54 -19.14 -29.01 -25.95
C TYR A 54 -20.39 -29.43 -26.74
N PRO A 55 -20.62 -28.88 -27.94
CA PRO A 55 -21.73 -29.32 -28.77
C PRO A 55 -21.55 -30.79 -29.15
N ILE A 56 -22.61 -31.57 -28.98
CA ILE A 56 -22.74 -32.93 -29.52
C ILE A 56 -22.95 -32.84 -31.04
N ASP A 57 -21.87 -32.59 -31.78
CA ASP A 57 -21.85 -32.75 -33.24
C ASP A 57 -20.75 -33.73 -33.67
N ALA A 58 -20.87 -34.24 -34.90
CA ALA A 58 -20.00 -35.29 -35.45
C ALA A 58 -18.55 -34.84 -35.72
N THR A 59 -18.16 -33.62 -35.35
CA THR A 59 -16.84 -33.02 -35.62
C THR A 59 -15.79 -33.35 -34.56
N HIS A 60 -16.16 -34.07 -33.49
CA HIS A 60 -15.26 -34.65 -32.49
C HIS A 60 -15.23 -36.19 -32.62
N PRO A 61 -14.38 -36.75 -33.50
CA PRO A 61 -14.41 -38.18 -33.86
C PRO A 61 -13.82 -39.15 -32.83
N ASP A 62 -13.31 -38.71 -31.67
CA ASP A 62 -12.60 -39.58 -30.70
C ASP A 62 -13.28 -39.78 -29.33
N ALA A 63 -14.38 -39.09 -29.02
CA ALA A 63 -15.05 -39.20 -27.73
C ALA A 63 -16.51 -39.62 -27.88
N ASN A 64 -16.83 -40.81 -27.37
CA ASN A 64 -18.20 -41.18 -27.01
C ASN A 64 -18.77 -40.08 -26.08
N GLY A 65 -20.08 -39.80 -26.09
CA GLY A 65 -20.67 -38.68 -25.33
C GLY A 65 -20.28 -38.55 -23.84
N ASN A 66 -19.77 -39.63 -23.23
CA ASN A 66 -19.19 -39.63 -21.88
C ASN A 66 -17.82 -38.90 -21.80
N GLY A 67 -16.93 -39.04 -22.79
CA GLY A 67 -15.59 -38.41 -22.76
C GLY A 67 -15.63 -36.89 -22.96
N LEU A 68 -16.62 -36.38 -23.71
CA LEU A 68 -16.89 -34.93 -23.83
C LEU A 68 -17.40 -34.33 -22.52
N ALA A 69 -18.15 -35.10 -21.72
CA ALA A 69 -18.61 -34.68 -20.40
C ALA A 69 -17.44 -34.63 -19.40
N ASP A 70 -16.55 -35.64 -19.40
CA ASP A 70 -15.37 -35.69 -18.53
C ASP A 70 -14.39 -34.53 -18.80
N LEU A 71 -14.18 -34.15 -20.07
CA LEU A 71 -13.35 -33.00 -20.45
C LEU A 71 -13.95 -31.66 -19.99
N TYR A 72 -15.26 -31.48 -20.14
CA TYR A 72 -15.97 -30.28 -19.66
C TYR A 72 -15.88 -30.13 -18.14
N GLU A 73 -16.06 -31.23 -17.39
CA GLU A 73 -15.96 -31.22 -15.93
C GLU A 73 -14.54 -30.87 -15.46
N SER A 74 -13.51 -31.39 -16.14
CA SER A 74 -12.11 -31.02 -15.91
C SER A 74 -11.85 -29.53 -16.16
N ASP A 75 -12.31 -28.99 -17.30
CA ASP A 75 -12.14 -27.57 -17.64
C ASP A 75 -12.90 -26.65 -16.66
N GLN A 76 -14.08 -27.06 -16.22
CA GLN A 76 -14.87 -26.35 -15.20
C GLN A 76 -14.14 -26.33 -13.85
N MET A 77 -13.61 -27.46 -13.42
CA MET A 77 -12.81 -27.54 -12.19
C MET A 77 -11.56 -26.63 -12.25
N ALA A 78 -10.86 -26.60 -13.40
CA ALA A 78 -9.70 -25.73 -13.59
C ALA A 78 -10.07 -24.24 -13.54
N TYR A 79 -11.20 -23.86 -14.17
CA TYR A 79 -11.73 -22.50 -14.10
C TYR A 79 -12.08 -22.10 -12.66
N GLU A 80 -12.83 -22.95 -11.93
CA GLU A 80 -13.23 -22.67 -10.54
C GLU A 80 -12.02 -22.58 -9.60
N ALA A 81 -11.02 -23.45 -9.78
CA ALA A 81 -9.77 -23.40 -9.02
C ALA A 81 -9.01 -22.08 -9.26
N GLU A 82 -8.94 -21.62 -10.50
CA GLU A 82 -8.24 -20.39 -10.87
C GLU A 82 -8.99 -19.14 -10.38
N VAL A 83 -10.32 -19.10 -10.49
CA VAL A 83 -11.14 -18.04 -9.87
C VAL A 83 -10.94 -18.00 -8.35
N SER A 84 -10.92 -19.17 -7.70
CA SER A 84 -10.66 -19.26 -6.26
C SER A 84 -9.27 -18.72 -5.90
N ARG A 85 -8.25 -19.05 -6.70
CA ARG A 85 -6.88 -18.54 -6.54
C ARG A 85 -6.84 -17.01 -6.65
N ILE A 86 -7.44 -16.44 -7.69
CA ILE A 86 -7.45 -14.99 -7.92
C ILE A 86 -8.17 -14.26 -6.78
N ASN A 87 -9.30 -14.78 -6.32
CA ASN A 87 -10.02 -14.21 -5.18
C ASN A 87 -9.17 -14.22 -3.90
N ALA A 88 -8.51 -15.35 -3.61
CA ALA A 88 -7.63 -15.47 -2.45
C ALA A 88 -6.43 -14.49 -2.52
N LEU A 89 -5.81 -14.32 -3.70
CA LEU A 89 -4.73 -13.36 -3.89
C LEU A 89 -5.21 -11.92 -3.74
N THR A 90 -6.37 -11.59 -4.30
CA THR A 90 -7.00 -10.27 -4.20
C THR A 90 -7.29 -9.91 -2.74
N GLU A 91 -7.86 -10.85 -1.96
CA GLU A 91 -8.05 -10.66 -0.52
C GLU A 91 -6.73 -10.48 0.22
N GLY A 92 -5.70 -11.24 -0.16
CA GLY A 92 -4.34 -11.12 0.33
C GLY A 92 -3.78 -9.71 0.13
N TYR A 93 -3.86 -9.18 -1.09
CA TYR A 93 -3.43 -7.82 -1.42
C TYR A 93 -4.25 -6.77 -0.68
N HIS A 94 -5.57 -6.91 -0.58
CA HIS A 94 -6.37 -6.00 0.23
C HIS A 94 -5.97 -6.01 1.71
N SER A 95 -5.58 -7.17 2.26
CA SER A 95 -5.08 -7.25 3.64
C SER A 95 -3.75 -6.51 3.81
N GLN A 96 -2.85 -6.64 2.85
CA GLN A 96 -1.57 -5.93 2.85
C GLN A 96 -1.76 -4.42 2.72
N ASP A 97 -2.68 -3.96 1.85
CA ASP A 97 -2.98 -2.53 1.70
C ASP A 97 -3.50 -1.92 3.00
N ARG A 98 -4.38 -2.64 3.73
CA ARG A 98 -4.86 -2.19 5.05
C ARG A 98 -3.72 -2.02 6.06
N VAL A 99 -2.74 -2.92 6.06
CA VAL A 99 -1.57 -2.82 6.96
C VAL A 99 -0.72 -1.61 6.57
N LEU A 100 -0.45 -1.41 5.29
CA LEU A 100 0.28 -0.24 4.79
C LEU A 100 -0.47 1.07 5.10
N GLU A 101 -1.79 1.09 5.00
CA GLU A 101 -2.61 2.25 5.35
C GLU A 101 -2.53 2.59 6.85
N ILE A 102 -2.57 1.58 7.73
CA ILE A 102 -2.37 1.79 9.17
C ILE A 102 -0.97 2.34 9.45
N ASN A 103 0.05 1.77 8.82
CA ASN A 103 1.43 2.25 8.97
C ASN A 103 1.59 3.69 8.50
N LEU A 104 0.98 4.05 7.36
CA LEU A 104 0.96 5.42 6.84
C LEU A 104 0.31 6.39 7.84
N LYS A 105 -0.86 6.05 8.38
CA LYS A 105 -1.55 6.87 9.39
C LYS A 105 -0.71 7.08 10.66
N ASN A 106 0.02 6.05 11.08
CA ASN A 106 0.93 6.13 12.22
C ASN A 106 2.11 7.07 11.93
N LEU A 107 2.71 6.99 10.73
CA LEU A 107 3.79 7.87 10.31
C LEU A 107 3.33 9.33 10.19
N GLU A 108 2.14 9.58 9.63
CA GLU A 108 1.54 10.92 9.55
C GLU A 108 1.23 11.50 10.94
N THR A 109 0.76 10.67 11.86
CA THR A 109 0.54 11.09 13.26
C THR A 109 1.85 11.51 13.91
N GLN A 110 2.90 10.70 13.80
CA GLN A 110 4.24 11.03 14.32
C GLN A 110 4.80 12.30 13.68
N GLN A 111 4.61 12.50 12.38
CA GLN A 111 5.05 13.71 11.69
C GLN A 111 4.36 14.96 12.26
N LYS A 112 3.04 14.90 12.53
CA LYS A 112 2.28 16.00 13.17
C LYS A 112 2.75 16.29 14.60
N GLU A 113 3.06 15.25 15.36
CA GLU A 113 3.63 15.38 16.71
C GLU A 113 4.99 16.08 16.67
N VAL A 114 5.91 15.61 15.81
CA VAL A 114 7.24 16.21 15.65
C VAL A 114 7.14 17.64 15.12
N GLN A 115 6.19 17.94 14.23
CA GLN A 115 5.94 19.31 13.78
C GLN A 115 5.51 20.23 14.94
N THR A 116 4.66 19.73 15.84
CA THR A 116 4.24 20.47 17.03
C THR A 116 5.43 20.72 17.99
N GLU A 117 6.33 19.75 18.12
CA GLU A 117 7.59 19.93 18.86
C GLU A 117 8.48 20.99 18.22
N ILE A 118 8.63 20.97 16.90
CA ILE A 118 9.40 21.95 16.13
C ILE A 118 8.86 23.37 16.40
N ASP A 119 7.55 23.57 16.29
CA ASP A 119 6.94 24.88 16.47
C ASP A 119 7.09 25.39 17.91
N SER A 120 7.06 24.48 18.88
CA SER A 120 7.34 24.79 20.28
C SER A 120 8.80 25.21 20.50
N VAL A 121 9.75 24.51 19.88
CA VAL A 121 11.19 24.84 19.96
C VAL A 121 11.49 26.18 19.27
N LYS A 122 10.90 26.44 18.10
CA LYS A 122 11.02 27.73 17.40
C LYS A 122 10.61 28.89 18.29
N LYS A 123 9.43 28.80 18.94
CA LYS A 123 8.95 29.83 19.88
C LYS A 123 9.94 30.11 21.02
N VAL A 124 10.64 29.09 21.53
CA VAL A 124 11.65 29.26 22.58
C VAL A 124 12.90 29.95 22.03
N ILE A 125 13.33 29.59 20.83
CA ILE A 125 14.45 30.26 20.14
C ILE A 125 14.13 31.74 19.96
N ASP A 126 12.96 32.07 19.42
CA ASP A 126 12.53 33.45 19.16
C ASP A 126 12.52 34.29 20.43
N LYS A 127 11.97 33.74 21.53
CA LYS A 127 11.99 34.40 22.85
C LYS A 127 13.41 34.63 23.37
N ASN A 128 14.31 33.66 23.22
CA ASN A 128 15.70 33.81 23.65
C ASN A 128 16.43 34.88 22.84
N ILE A 129 16.18 34.94 21.53
CA ILE A 129 16.70 35.98 20.64
C ILE A 129 16.19 37.35 21.10
N GLU A 130 14.88 37.49 21.31
CA GLU A 130 14.25 38.74 21.77
C GLU A 130 14.82 39.22 23.12
N MET A 131 14.94 38.32 24.11
CA MET A 131 15.54 38.65 25.41
C MET A 131 17.00 39.08 25.26
N THR A 132 17.76 38.40 24.40
CA THR A 132 19.16 38.75 24.12
C THR A 132 19.23 40.17 23.56
N PHE A 133 18.43 40.49 22.53
CA PHE A 133 18.38 41.85 21.96
C PHE A 133 17.97 42.91 22.99
N LYS A 134 16.94 42.66 23.81
CA LYS A 134 16.50 43.60 24.86
C LYS A 134 17.53 43.82 25.97
N THR A 135 18.42 42.86 26.19
CA THR A 135 19.47 42.98 27.23
C THR A 135 20.65 43.81 26.73
N PHE A 136 20.83 43.90 25.40
CA PHE A 136 21.94 44.62 24.76
C PHE A 136 21.54 45.93 24.06
N ALA A 137 20.26 46.31 24.11
CA ALA A 137 19.72 47.58 23.61
C ALA A 137 19.38 48.52 24.78
#